data_AF-A0A967LXC7-F1
#
_entry.id   AF-A0A967LXC7-F1
#
_cell.length_a   1.000
_cell.length_b   1.000
_cell.length_c   1.000
_cell.angle_alpha   90.00
_cell.angle_beta   90.00
_cell.angle_gamma   90.00
#
_symmetry.space_group_name_H-M   'P 1'
#
loop_
_entity.id
_entity.type
_entity.pdbx_description
1 polymer ?
#
loop_
_entity_poly.entity_id
_entity_poly.type
_entity_poly.pdbx_seq_one_letter_code
_entity_poly.pdbx_strand_id
1 'polypeptide(L)'
;PGPREEGSPPQILASYAEQVVRPGETWKVYLRVRDVDCDMTYVITDLWQSGGGSYPVSFTPIRGLPCPELVGYVFLKTPADGDLVWEQLQAKMFVRDRRGNRSSSLQLPLNFDQVSAKKPPEEWRADTVVSIGAVNIDLTNRQEMDSGT
;
A
#
# COMPACT_ATOMS: atom_id res chain seq x y z
N PRO A 1 -9.85 35.42 7.89
CA PRO A 1 -9.04 34.38 7.20
C PRO A 1 -9.80 33.87 5.97
N GLY A 2 -9.25 34.10 4.77
CA GLY A 2 -9.85 33.61 3.53
C GLY A 2 -9.77 32.09 3.40
N PRO A 3 -10.46 31.47 2.42
CA PRO A 3 -10.32 30.05 2.15
C PRO A 3 -8.86 29.77 1.80
N ARG A 4 -8.27 28.71 2.36
CA ARG A 4 -6.94 28.23 1.93
C ARG A 4 -7.11 27.71 0.49
N GLU A 5 -6.69 28.47 -0.51
CA GLU A 5 -6.91 28.13 -1.92
C GLU A 5 -6.29 26.78 -2.34
N GLU A 6 -5.31 26.28 -1.57
CA GLU A 6 -4.55 25.06 -1.88
C GLU A 6 -5.05 23.78 -1.18
N GLY A 7 -5.95 23.87 -0.20
CA GLY A 7 -6.29 22.73 0.67
C GLY A 7 -5.12 22.30 1.58
N SER A 8 -5.36 21.38 2.51
CA SER A 8 -4.37 20.83 3.44
C SER A 8 -4.03 19.40 3.01
N PRO A 9 -2.74 19.04 2.89
CA PRO A 9 -2.36 17.70 2.45
C PRO A 9 -2.86 16.62 3.41
N PRO A 10 -3.22 15.43 2.89
CA PRO A 10 -3.52 14.28 3.72
C PRO A 10 -2.28 13.87 4.53
N GLN A 11 -2.51 13.26 5.69
CA GLN A 11 -1.48 12.83 6.62
C GLN A 11 -1.61 11.34 6.90
N ILE A 12 -0.50 10.62 6.85
CA ILE A 12 -0.42 9.24 7.34
C ILE A 12 0.01 9.31 8.79
N LEU A 13 -0.90 8.97 9.70
CA LEU A 13 -0.69 9.05 11.15
C LEU A 13 -0.03 7.79 11.71
N ALA A 14 -0.37 6.64 11.15
CA ALA A 14 0.23 5.35 11.50
C ALA A 14 0.11 4.37 10.33
N SER A 15 1.00 3.38 10.29
CA SER A 15 0.96 2.31 9.31
C SER A 15 1.49 1.01 9.90
N TYR A 16 1.00 -0.11 9.36
CA TYR A 16 1.53 -1.43 9.68
C TYR A 16 1.43 -2.34 8.45
N ALA A 17 2.46 -3.14 8.23
CA ALA A 17 2.44 -4.22 7.25
C ALA A 17 3.39 -5.31 7.74
N GLU A 18 3.06 -6.55 7.41
CA GLU A 18 4.00 -7.65 7.60
C GLU A 18 5.15 -7.50 6.62
N GLN A 19 6.38 -7.64 7.10
CA GLN A 19 7.57 -7.50 6.25
C GLN A 19 7.88 -8.77 5.46
N VAL A 20 7.33 -9.90 5.92
CA VAL A 20 7.52 -11.23 5.33
C VAL A 20 6.15 -11.87 5.17
N VAL A 21 5.83 -12.34 3.97
CA VAL A 21 4.61 -13.11 3.68
C VAL A 21 4.96 -14.37 2.92
N ARG A 22 4.06 -15.37 2.95
CA ARG A 22 4.25 -16.56 2.12
C ARG A 22 3.80 -16.30 0.68
N PRO A 23 4.51 -16.82 -0.34
CA PRO A 23 4.01 -16.78 -1.71
C PRO A 23 2.57 -17.31 -1.82
N GLY A 24 1.74 -16.60 -2.58
CA GLY A 24 0.31 -16.87 -2.71
C GLY A 24 -0.56 -16.22 -1.62
N GLU A 25 0.04 -15.71 -0.54
CA GLU A 25 -0.71 -14.96 0.48
C GLU A 25 -0.97 -13.52 0.03
N THR A 26 -2.01 -12.93 0.62
CA THR A 26 -2.32 -11.52 0.40
C THR A 26 -1.51 -10.66 1.36
N TRP A 27 -0.65 -9.82 0.82
CA TRP A 27 0.02 -8.79 1.60
C TRP A 27 -0.93 -7.63 1.86
N LYS A 28 -1.06 -7.21 3.12
CA LYS A 28 -1.94 -6.11 3.53
C LYS A 28 -1.11 -4.99 4.15
N VAL A 29 -1.36 -3.77 3.71
CA VAL A 29 -0.80 -2.56 4.31
C VAL A 29 -1.91 -1.78 4.97
N TYR A 30 -1.85 -1.71 6.28
CA TYR A 30 -2.78 -0.97 7.12
C TYR A 30 -2.30 0.46 7.28
N LEU A 31 -3.24 1.40 7.18
CA LEU A 31 -3.00 2.83 7.24
C LEU A 31 -4.05 3.49 8.13
N ARG A 32 -3.61 4.39 9.01
CA ARG A 32 -4.45 5.41 9.63
C ARG A 32 -4.10 6.73 8.97
N VAL A 33 -5.07 7.32 8.29
CA VAL A 33 -4.87 8.53 7.48
C VAL A 33 -5.88 9.59 7.88
N ARG A 34 -5.46 10.84 7.82
CA ARG A 34 -6.28 11.99 8.15
C ARG A 34 -6.23 13.03 7.05
N ASP A 35 -7.39 13.55 6.73
CA ASP A 35 -7.55 14.68 5.83
C ASP A 35 -8.65 15.59 6.37
N VAL A 36 -8.31 16.85 6.58
CA VAL A 36 -9.24 17.84 7.15
C VAL A 36 -10.22 18.38 6.11
N ASP A 37 -9.90 18.24 4.82
CA ASP A 37 -10.71 18.75 3.71
C ASP A 37 -11.66 17.69 3.13
N CYS A 38 -11.56 16.44 3.60
CA CYS A 38 -12.40 15.32 3.19
C CYS A 38 -12.40 15.01 1.70
N ASP A 39 -11.25 15.17 1.04
CA ASP A 39 -11.11 15.00 -0.40
C ASP A 39 -9.92 14.09 -0.81
N MET A 40 -9.45 13.21 0.08
CA MET A 40 -8.61 12.06 -0.26
C MET A 40 -9.15 11.27 -1.46
N THR A 41 -8.29 10.98 -2.45
CA THR A 41 -8.69 10.28 -3.68
C THR A 41 -7.98 8.96 -3.92
N TYR A 42 -6.69 8.86 -3.60
CA TYR A 42 -5.90 7.67 -3.90
C TYR A 42 -4.90 7.35 -2.80
N VAL A 43 -4.71 6.05 -2.56
CA VAL A 43 -3.44 5.50 -2.07
C VAL A 43 -2.60 5.15 -3.29
N ILE A 44 -1.42 5.76 -3.40
CA ILE A 44 -0.48 5.52 -4.49
C ILE A 44 0.61 4.58 -3.99
N THR A 45 0.91 3.55 -4.77
CA THR A 45 1.91 2.52 -4.44
C THR A 45 2.90 2.36 -5.59
N ASP A 46 4.16 2.68 -5.31
CA ASP A 46 5.30 2.39 -6.18
C ASP A 46 6.00 1.15 -5.60
N LEU A 47 6.14 0.08 -6.38
CA LEU A 47 6.84 -1.11 -5.95
C LEU A 47 8.14 -1.26 -6.73
N TRP A 48 9.21 -1.56 -6.01
CA TRP A 48 10.54 -1.76 -6.57
C TRP A 48 11.10 -3.10 -6.11
N GLN A 49 11.70 -3.85 -7.03
CA GLN A 49 12.37 -5.12 -6.79
C GLN A 49 13.87 -4.94 -6.95
N SER A 50 14.62 -5.34 -5.92
CA SER A 50 16.08 -5.29 -5.89
C SER A 50 16.68 -6.04 -7.09
N GLY A 51 17.33 -5.31 -7.99
CA GLY A 51 17.93 -5.88 -9.20
C GLY A 51 16.96 -6.21 -10.34
N GLY A 52 15.64 -6.09 -10.14
CA GLY A 52 14.60 -6.24 -11.17
C GLY A 52 14.00 -4.92 -11.66
N GLY A 53 14.06 -3.85 -10.86
CA GLY A 53 13.58 -2.53 -11.23
C GLY A 53 12.20 -2.18 -10.65
N SER A 54 11.53 -1.20 -11.25
CA SER A 54 10.24 -0.69 -10.77
C SER A 54 9.07 -1.29 -11.54
N TYR A 55 8.03 -1.67 -10.82
CA TYR A 55 6.74 -2.03 -11.38
C TYR A 55 5.94 -0.78 -11.80
N PRO A 56 4.91 -0.93 -12.65
CA PRO A 56 3.93 0.13 -12.88
C PRO A 56 3.32 0.64 -11.58
N VAL A 57 3.17 1.96 -11.46
CA VAL A 57 2.57 2.60 -10.29
C VAL A 57 1.09 2.23 -10.17
N SER A 58 0.68 1.77 -8.99
CA SER A 58 -0.73 1.48 -8.69
C SER A 58 -1.42 2.67 -8.03
N PHE A 59 -2.61 3.00 -8.54
CA PHE A 59 -3.50 4.02 -7.99
C PHE A 59 -4.74 3.34 -7.40
N THR A 60 -4.78 3.17 -6.08
CA THR A 60 -5.89 2.53 -5.38
C THR A 60 -6.90 3.59 -4.93
N PRO A 61 -8.13 3.64 -5.49
CA PRO A 61 -9.09 4.70 -5.17
C PRO A 61 -9.62 4.60 -3.73
N ILE A 62 -9.78 5.75 -3.07
CA ILE A 62 -10.45 5.89 -1.78
C ILE A 62 -11.91 6.30 -2.07
N ARG A 63 -12.89 5.43 -1.75
CA ARG A 63 -14.31 5.66 -2.10
C ARG A 63 -15.24 5.47 -0.92
N GLY A 64 -16.02 6.51 -0.59
CA GLY A 64 -17.09 6.42 0.40
C GLY A 64 -16.61 6.05 1.81
N LEU A 65 -15.35 6.40 2.14
CA LEU A 65 -14.72 6.05 3.41
C LEU A 65 -14.84 7.17 4.44
N PRO A 66 -14.73 6.86 5.75
CA PRO A 66 -14.85 7.84 6.83
C PRO A 66 -13.90 9.03 6.71
N CYS A 67 -14.38 10.21 7.15
CA CYS A 67 -13.65 11.47 7.21
C CYS A 67 -13.92 12.15 8.57
N PRO A 68 -12.99 12.92 9.19
CA PRO A 68 -11.64 13.32 8.75
C PRO A 68 -10.58 12.23 8.85
N GLU A 69 -10.90 11.11 9.48
CA GLU A 69 -9.95 10.02 9.70
C GLU A 69 -10.46 8.71 9.12
N LEU A 70 -9.57 8.00 8.45
CA LEU A 70 -9.78 6.69 7.88
C LEU A 70 -8.76 5.73 8.48
N VAL A 71 -9.23 4.63 9.04
CA VAL A 71 -8.41 3.47 9.40
C VAL A 71 -8.78 2.33 8.46
N GLY A 72 -7.83 1.84 7.68
CA GLY A 72 -8.12 0.81 6.69
C GLY A 72 -6.87 0.14 6.14
N TYR A 73 -7.04 -0.71 5.14
CA TYR A 73 -5.93 -1.36 4.46
C TYR A 73 -6.09 -1.42 2.95
N VAL A 74 -4.97 -1.29 2.24
CA VAL A 74 -4.85 -1.77 0.86
C VAL A 74 -4.25 -3.18 0.86
N PHE A 75 -4.46 -3.92 -0.22
CA PHE A 75 -3.95 -5.29 -0.32
C PHE A 75 -3.36 -5.61 -1.69
N LEU A 76 -2.27 -6.37 -1.69
CA LEU A 76 -1.63 -6.92 -2.88
C LEU A 76 -1.79 -8.44 -2.86
N LYS A 77 -2.34 -9.01 -3.93
CA LYS A 77 -2.33 -10.46 -4.13
C LYS A 77 -0.97 -10.85 -4.68
N THR A 78 -0.29 -11.78 -4.02
CA THR A 78 1.00 -12.29 -4.48
C THR A 78 0.79 -13.63 -5.20
N PRO A 79 1.57 -13.95 -6.24
CA PRO A 79 1.46 -15.23 -6.92
C PRO A 79 1.99 -16.35 -6.01
N ALA A 80 1.44 -17.55 -6.18
CA ALA A 80 1.91 -18.76 -5.51
C ALA A 80 3.18 -19.31 -6.18
N ASP A 81 4.16 -18.43 -6.41
CA ASP A 81 5.46 -18.75 -7.00
C ASP A 81 6.51 -18.88 -5.90
N GLY A 82 7.11 -20.06 -5.80
CA GLY A 82 8.14 -20.36 -4.81
C GLY A 82 9.42 -19.54 -5.01
N ASP A 83 9.70 -19.07 -6.23
CA ASP A 83 10.93 -18.33 -6.53
C ASP A 83 10.93 -16.91 -5.93
N LEU A 84 9.77 -16.40 -5.53
CA LEU A 84 9.64 -15.13 -4.82
C LEU A 84 10.47 -15.05 -3.53
N VAL A 85 10.82 -16.19 -2.91
CA VAL A 85 11.66 -16.21 -1.70
C VAL A 85 13.07 -15.63 -1.92
N TRP A 86 13.51 -15.53 -3.18
CA TRP A 86 14.78 -14.92 -3.56
C TRP A 86 14.66 -13.44 -3.88
N GLU A 87 13.44 -12.91 -3.91
CA GLU A 87 13.16 -11.53 -4.27
C GLU A 87 13.03 -10.65 -3.03
N GLN A 88 13.55 -9.43 -3.14
CA GLN A 88 13.42 -8.39 -2.12
C GLN A 88 12.73 -7.20 -2.74
N LEU A 89 11.58 -6.83 -2.18
CA LEU A 89 10.79 -5.71 -2.69
C LEU A 89 10.70 -4.59 -1.65
N GLN A 90 10.58 -3.36 -2.16
CA GLN A 90 10.33 -2.17 -1.39
C GLN A 90 9.11 -1.46 -1.98
N ALA A 91 8.09 -1.28 -1.15
CA ALA A 91 6.91 -0.48 -1.49
C ALA A 91 7.10 0.93 -0.93
N LYS A 92 7.01 1.93 -1.81
CA LYS A 92 6.84 3.32 -1.42
C LYS A 92 5.37 3.68 -1.58
N MET A 93 4.76 4.19 -0.52
CA MET A 93 3.33 4.52 -0.53
C MET A 93 3.08 5.92 0.01
N PHE A 94 2.06 6.59 -0.53
CA PHE A 94 1.58 7.89 -0.05
C PHE A 94 0.11 8.08 -0.42
N VAL A 95 -0.57 8.99 0.28
CA VAL A 95 -1.96 9.37 0.00
C VAL A 95 -1.99 10.68 -0.76
N ARG A 96 -2.90 10.80 -1.72
CA ARG A 96 -3.12 12.00 -2.52
C ARG A 96 -4.57 12.46 -2.41
N ASP A 97 -4.79 13.77 -2.30
CA ASP A 97 -6.11 14.40 -2.33
C ASP A 97 -6.57 14.75 -3.77
N ARG A 98 -7.75 15.34 -3.89
CA ARG A 98 -8.34 15.73 -5.17
C ARG A 98 -7.61 16.88 -5.86
N ARG A 99 -6.92 17.73 -5.09
CA ARG A 99 -6.16 18.90 -5.58
C ARG A 99 -4.73 18.54 -5.98
N GLY A 100 -4.27 17.35 -5.62
CA GLY A 100 -2.93 16.86 -5.91
C GLY A 100 -1.94 17.01 -4.78
N ASN A 101 -2.35 17.49 -3.60
CA ASN A 101 -1.48 17.47 -2.44
C ASN A 101 -1.29 16.03 -1.98
N ARG A 102 -0.10 15.76 -1.45
CA ARG A 102 0.31 14.42 -1.04
C ARG A 102 0.80 14.41 0.40
N SER A 103 0.57 13.29 1.07
CA SER A 103 1.21 12.99 2.34
C SER A 103 2.72 12.80 2.17
N SER A 104 3.44 12.74 3.30
CA SER A 104 4.75 12.10 3.33
C SER A 104 4.65 10.66 2.83
N SER A 105 5.73 10.15 2.23
CA SER A 105 5.81 8.76 1.81
C SER A 105 6.27 7.85 2.94
N LEU A 106 5.68 6.67 3.03
CA LEU A 106 6.22 5.55 3.80
C LEU A 106 7.00 4.61 2.87
N GLN A 107 7.96 3.88 3.45
CA GLN A 107 8.68 2.80 2.77
C GLN A 107 8.49 1.52 3.58
N LEU A 108 8.04 0.45 2.92
CA LEU A 108 7.79 -0.84 3.54
C LEU A 108 8.53 -1.93 2.77
N PRO A 109 9.35 -2.74 3.45
CA PRO A 109 9.88 -3.94 2.84
C PRO A 109 8.76 -4.97 2.64
N LEU A 110 8.82 -5.68 1.52
CA LEU A 110 8.05 -6.88 1.25
C LEU A 110 9.03 -7.97 0.82
N ASN A 111 9.17 -8.98 1.67
CA ASN A 111 9.98 -10.17 1.41
C ASN A 111 9.09 -11.41 1.50
N PHE A 112 9.62 -12.53 1.02
CA PHE A 112 8.91 -13.80 0.99
C PHE A 112 9.65 -14.90 1.73
N ASP A 113 8.89 -15.77 2.41
CA ASP A 113 9.39 -16.97 3.06
C ASP A 113 8.30 -18.06 3.05
N GLN A 114 8.60 -19.28 3.47
CA GLN A 114 7.62 -20.37 3.60
C GLN A 114 6.73 -20.23 4.85
N VAL A 115 7.00 -19.23 5.69
CA VAL A 115 6.22 -18.96 6.91
C VAL A 115 5.09 -17.98 6.60
N SER A 116 3.87 -18.37 6.96
CA SER A 116 2.70 -17.49 6.82
C SER A 116 2.84 -16.19 7.62
N ALA A 117 2.27 -15.13 7.07
CA ALA A 117 2.17 -13.84 7.75
C ALA A 117 1.44 -13.97 9.09
N LYS A 118 1.90 -13.27 10.14
CA LYS A 118 1.20 -13.28 11.42
C LYS A 118 -0.08 -12.45 11.32
N LYS A 119 -0.95 -12.63 12.31
CA LYS A 119 -2.12 -11.76 12.45
C LYS A 119 -1.63 -10.35 12.81
N PRO A 120 -2.23 -9.31 12.21
CA PRO A 120 -1.87 -7.93 12.55
C PRO A 120 -2.17 -7.65 14.04
N PRO A 121 -1.48 -6.65 14.63
CA PRO A 121 -1.78 -6.15 15.97
C PRO A 121 -3.26 -5.81 16.17
N GLU A 122 -3.72 -5.82 17.42
CA GLU A 122 -5.15 -5.70 17.76
C GLU A 122 -5.78 -4.40 17.26
N GLU A 123 -5.03 -3.30 17.28
CA GLU A 123 -5.48 -1.99 16.79
C GLU A 123 -5.83 -1.99 15.30
N TRP A 124 -5.30 -2.94 14.52
CA TRP A 124 -5.57 -3.12 13.09
C TRP A 124 -6.60 -4.23 12.81
N ARG A 125 -7.17 -4.83 13.84
CA ARG A 125 -8.23 -5.86 13.76
C ARG A 125 -9.60 -5.35 14.20
N ALA A 126 -9.73 -4.08 14.57
CA ALA A 126 -11.00 -3.49 14.96
C ALA A 126 -12.01 -3.45 13.80
N ASP A 127 -13.31 -3.51 14.12
CA ASP A 127 -14.41 -3.48 13.13
C ASP A 127 -14.46 -2.16 12.33
N THR A 128 -13.78 -1.12 12.83
CA THR A 128 -13.63 0.17 12.15
C THR A 128 -12.61 0.14 11.03
N VAL A 129 -11.80 -0.93 10.92
CA VAL A 129 -10.76 -1.07 9.89
C VAL A 129 -11.40 -1.55 8.59
N VAL A 130 -11.44 -0.67 7.59
CA VAL A 130 -12.08 -0.95 6.30
C VAL A 130 -11.09 -1.35 5.21
N SER A 131 -11.53 -2.15 4.24
CA SER A 131 -10.75 -2.37 3.03
C SER A 131 -10.84 -1.13 2.14
N ILE A 132 -9.69 -0.55 1.80
CA ILE A 132 -9.59 0.59 0.89
C ILE A 132 -9.67 0.10 -0.56
N GLY A 133 -8.91 -0.95 -0.89
CA GLY A 133 -8.91 -1.55 -2.22
C GLY A 133 -7.63 -2.33 -2.54
N ALA A 134 -7.59 -2.87 -3.76
CA ALA A 134 -6.45 -3.62 -4.26
C ALA A 134 -5.32 -2.69 -4.74
N VAL A 135 -4.09 -3.09 -4.47
CA VAL A 135 -2.89 -2.65 -5.20
C VAL A 135 -2.82 -3.50 -6.47
N ASN A 136 -3.00 -2.86 -7.62
CA ASN A 136 -3.04 -3.55 -8.91
C ASN A 136 -1.63 -3.57 -9.51
N ILE A 137 -0.79 -4.43 -8.95
CA ILE A 137 0.55 -4.74 -9.45
C ILE A 137 0.62 -6.25 -9.62
N ASP A 138 0.93 -6.70 -10.83
CA ASP A 138 1.17 -8.11 -11.11
C ASP A 138 2.64 -8.41 -10.81
N LEU A 139 2.88 -9.09 -9.69
CA LEU A 139 4.22 -9.54 -9.32
C LEU A 139 4.65 -10.68 -10.23
N THR A 140 5.86 -10.57 -10.77
CA THR A 140 6.52 -11.62 -11.54
C THR A 140 7.90 -11.86 -10.94
N ASN A 141 8.40 -13.09 -11.00
CA ASN A 141 9.79 -13.33 -10.61
C ASN A 141 10.73 -12.63 -11.60
N ARG A 142 11.99 -12.44 -11.20
CA ARG A 142 12.98 -11.74 -12.04
C ARG A 142 13.24 -12.44 -13.37
N GLN A 143 13.20 -13.77 -13.42
CA GLN A 143 13.48 -14.52 -14.64
C GLN A 143 12.45 -14.24 -15.73
N GLU A 144 11.19 -14.04 -15.34
CA GLU A 144 10.10 -13.71 -16.26
C GLU A 144 10.21 -12.27 -16.78
N MET A 145 10.65 -11.31 -15.94
CA MET A 145 10.91 -9.93 -16.37
C MET A 145 12.03 -9.82 -17.40
N ASP A 146 13.12 -10.56 -17.19
CA ASP A 146 14.28 -10.56 -18.10
C ASP A 146 13.97 -11.32 -19.41
N SER A 147 12.95 -12.19 -19.43
CA SER A 147 12.62 -13.03 -20.58
C SER A 147 11.69 -12.38 -21.61
N GLY A 148 11.01 -11.28 -21.28
CA GLY A 148 10.26 -10.45 -22.25
C GLY A 148 9.31 -11.23 -23.17
N THR A 149 8.59 -12.22 -22.64
CA THR A 149 7.54 -12.97 -23.36
C THR A 149 6.15 -12.44 -23.05
#